data_AF-A0A0S8IEA2-F1
#
_entry.id   AF-A0A0S8IEA2-F1
#
_cell.length_a   1.000
_cell.length_b   1.000
_cell.length_c   1.000
_cell.angle_alpha   90.00
_cell.angle_beta   90.00
_cell.angle_gamma   90.00
#
_symmetry.space_group_name_H-M   'P 1'
#
loop_
_entity.id
_entity.type
_entity.pdbx_description
1 polymer ?
#
loop_
_entity_poly.entity_id
_entity_poly.type
_entity_poly.pdbx_seq_one_letter_code
_entity_poly.pdbx_strand_id
1 'polypeptide(L)'
;MKKLIGFFSVIIFALALFAGCSKDSEDSIIAPGDSEANRLAREGFDLLINVLQYAEDIDIGNANESGDIFPETYYLTIKGKFTQAMAQNPTNALANLGMGIVEVLSVNYDTELWDIVSDFDDEFAEKRILNNQMNFIAETPKLYLKYFAHSLDDPEISFARIQTYIDNNVIPKLDNSLEHLAYAITLADDNVLLINDGEEDLELDRGEIYLFRASVFATNAAFKLLTLYDMDLFDAAGTYNWVDAYDIDDDYFWGPSYYRTEMIEGSKWLFAYYNYSLYEAKIDSLLFSVLKHNLQNRNTFLSYRSGKSPVLIKTDLEDALQDIQSAVDYIFDESDNQSDDIIKISHLTDINDEISDHSPGYPQFSQNWSTIYDVIDWLEVVLNNPYDIEEGGVFLQVDISKLFNPGISDWKDKLPYHNWRNENEWITVDSSFYTYPNYGNSYWIWFDNDWVVIDSVDYVMDINYDYDVFPIEFLDGLGGNVVNLEVDFPYFPDYTFSGLFPGMTREQMIYLIVNK
;
A
#
# COMPACT_ATOMS: atom_id res chain seq x y z
N MET A 1 2.10 -8.08 -1.70
CA MET A 1 2.62 -7.11 -0.70
C MET A 1 2.83 -7.73 0.68
N LYS A 2 1.80 -8.25 1.40
CA LYS A 2 2.02 -8.95 2.70
C LYS A 2 3.05 -10.08 2.66
N LYS A 3 3.13 -10.85 1.57
CA LYS A 3 4.17 -11.89 1.36
C LYS A 3 5.54 -11.33 0.90
N LEU A 4 5.58 -10.16 0.25
CA LEU A 4 6.81 -9.50 -0.21
C LEU A 4 7.50 -8.73 0.93
N ILE A 5 6.71 -8.12 1.82
CA ILE A 5 7.15 -7.55 3.10
C ILE A 5 7.52 -8.67 4.09
N GLY A 6 6.85 -9.82 3.97
CA GLY A 6 7.30 -11.08 4.55
C GLY A 6 8.71 -11.49 4.10
N PHE A 7 9.16 -11.12 2.89
CA PHE A 7 10.52 -11.45 2.39
C PHE A 7 11.61 -10.52 2.95
N PHE A 8 11.33 -9.21 3.10
CA PHE A 8 12.18 -8.29 3.89
C PHE A 8 12.27 -8.69 5.35
N SER A 9 11.12 -9.14 5.88
CA SER A 9 11.07 -9.76 7.19
C SER A 9 11.92 -11.01 7.14
N VAL A 10 11.79 -11.95 6.19
CA VAL A 10 12.63 -13.16 6.14
C VAL A 10 14.13 -12.88 6.04
N ILE A 11 14.62 -11.90 5.28
CA ILE A 11 16.08 -11.62 5.22
C ILE A 11 16.57 -10.99 6.52
N ILE A 12 15.79 -10.13 7.18
CA ILE A 12 16.23 -9.46 8.41
C ILE A 12 15.82 -10.25 9.68
N PHE A 13 14.80 -11.09 9.58
CA PHE A 13 14.42 -12.14 10.52
C PHE A 13 15.41 -13.30 10.37
N ALA A 14 16.01 -13.53 9.20
CA ALA A 14 17.23 -14.33 9.02
C ALA A 14 18.51 -13.57 9.43
N LEU A 15 18.48 -12.25 9.66
CA LEU A 15 19.58 -11.56 10.35
C LEU A 15 19.34 -11.43 11.86
N ALA A 16 18.11 -11.66 12.32
CA ALA A 16 17.68 -11.53 13.71
C ALA A 16 17.56 -12.87 14.44
N LEU A 17 17.11 -13.94 13.76
CA LEU A 17 17.03 -15.31 14.29
C LEU A 17 18.40 -15.94 14.57
N PHE A 18 19.48 -15.35 14.07
CA PHE A 18 20.77 -16.00 14.02
C PHE A 18 21.77 -15.30 14.94
N ALA A 19 21.77 -15.78 16.18
CA ALA A 19 22.37 -15.19 17.36
C ALA A 19 23.60 -15.92 17.95
N GLY A 20 24.83 -15.42 17.75
CA GLY A 20 26.00 -16.17 18.23
C GLY A 20 27.35 -15.59 17.84
N CYS A 21 28.32 -15.84 18.73
CA CYS A 21 29.68 -15.30 18.68
C CYS A 21 30.45 -15.67 17.41
N SER A 22 30.94 -14.66 16.69
CA SER A 22 31.97 -14.85 15.66
C SER A 22 33.21 -15.50 16.29
N LYS A 23 33.62 -16.65 15.75
CA LYS A 23 34.96 -17.18 16.01
C LYS A 23 35.96 -16.39 15.18
N ASP A 24 37.05 -15.98 15.80
CA ASP A 24 38.23 -15.47 15.11
C ASP A 24 38.69 -16.52 14.07
N SER A 25 38.32 -16.35 12.80
CA SER A 25 38.82 -17.17 11.70
C SER A 25 40.30 -16.82 11.47
N GLU A 26 41.18 -17.80 11.70
CA GLU A 26 42.63 -17.63 11.56
C GLU A 26 43.03 -17.20 10.12
N ASP A 27 43.69 -16.05 10.02
CA ASP A 27 44.63 -15.57 9.01
C ASP A 27 44.39 -15.98 7.53
N SER A 28 43.43 -15.32 6.86
CA SER A 28 43.55 -15.08 5.41
C SER A 28 44.42 -13.83 5.16
N ILE A 29 45.29 -13.89 4.15
CA ILE A 29 46.27 -12.83 3.85
C ILE A 29 45.54 -11.65 3.21
N ILE A 30 45.00 -10.75 4.03
CA ILE A 30 44.27 -9.55 3.61
C ILE A 30 45.26 -8.38 3.44
N ALA A 31 45.07 -7.54 2.42
CA ALA A 31 45.90 -6.35 2.22
C ALA A 31 45.80 -5.38 3.43
N PRO A 32 46.86 -4.64 3.79
CA PRO A 32 46.90 -3.88 5.05
C PRO A 32 45.82 -2.79 5.22
N GLY A 33 45.24 -2.28 4.13
CA GLY A 33 44.12 -1.34 4.17
C GLY A 33 42.76 -2.04 4.35
N ASP A 34 42.63 -3.25 3.82
CA ASP A 34 41.43 -4.07 3.94
C ASP A 34 41.30 -4.69 5.33
N SER A 35 42.42 -4.95 6.01
CA SER A 35 42.40 -5.54 7.35
C SER A 35 41.75 -4.63 8.39
N GLU A 36 42.02 -3.31 8.35
CA GLU A 36 41.42 -2.37 9.31
C GLU A 36 39.97 -2.05 8.95
N ALA A 37 39.65 -1.89 7.66
CA ALA A 37 38.27 -1.70 7.19
C ALA A 37 37.40 -2.90 7.57
N ASN A 38 37.87 -4.12 7.29
CA ASN A 38 37.16 -5.36 7.67
C ASN A 38 37.00 -5.49 9.18
N ARG A 39 38.03 -5.16 9.98
CA ARG A 39 37.94 -5.18 11.45
C ARG A 39 36.85 -4.24 11.96
N LEU A 40 36.81 -2.99 11.47
CA LEU A 40 35.79 -2.01 11.85
C LEU A 40 34.39 -2.41 11.38
N ALA A 41 34.27 -2.98 10.17
CA ALA A 41 33.01 -3.48 9.65
C ALA A 41 32.48 -4.66 10.48
N ARG A 42 33.34 -5.63 10.84
CA ARG A 42 32.98 -6.75 11.73
C ARG A 42 32.51 -6.25 13.09
N GLU A 43 33.20 -5.29 13.71
CA GLU A 43 32.71 -4.64 14.94
C GLU A 43 31.33 -3.99 14.76
N GLY A 44 31.06 -3.42 13.59
CA GLY A 44 29.75 -2.86 13.24
C GLY A 44 28.66 -3.94 13.16
N PHE A 45 28.97 -5.07 12.51
CA PHE A 45 28.07 -6.23 12.44
C PHE A 45 27.85 -6.87 13.80
N ASP A 46 28.89 -7.06 14.62
CA ASP A 46 28.75 -7.59 15.97
C ASP A 46 27.78 -6.71 16.78
N LEU A 47 27.89 -5.39 16.68
CA LEU A 47 26.96 -4.47 17.34
C LEU A 47 25.54 -4.57 16.76
N LEU A 48 25.39 -4.67 15.44
CA LEU A 48 24.10 -4.81 14.78
C LEU A 48 23.39 -6.10 15.21
N ILE A 49 24.10 -7.23 15.14
CA ILE A 49 23.61 -8.56 15.54
C ILE A 49 23.17 -8.54 17.01
N ASN A 50 24.00 -8.00 17.92
CA ASN A 50 23.65 -7.90 19.35
C ASN A 50 22.35 -7.12 19.59
N VAL A 51 22.08 -6.10 18.77
CA VAL A 51 20.85 -5.32 18.92
C VAL A 51 19.63 -6.06 18.35
N LEU A 52 19.79 -6.76 17.23
CA LEU A 52 18.72 -7.60 16.68
C LEU A 52 18.33 -8.74 17.65
N GLN A 53 19.33 -9.38 18.28
CA GLN A 53 19.10 -10.38 19.34
C GLN A 53 18.30 -9.82 20.50
N TYR A 54 18.70 -8.65 21.00
CA TYR A 54 17.99 -7.99 22.11
C TYR A 54 16.54 -7.67 21.76
N ALA A 55 16.27 -7.33 20.49
CA ALA A 55 14.93 -7.03 20.02
C ALA A 55 14.03 -8.28 19.91
N GLU A 56 14.60 -9.45 19.60
CA GLU A 56 13.85 -10.71 19.58
C GLU A 56 13.49 -11.19 20.99
N ASP A 57 14.41 -11.03 21.95
CA ASP A 57 14.20 -11.42 23.36
C ASP A 57 13.12 -10.59 24.07
N ILE A 58 12.78 -9.41 23.55
CA ILE A 58 11.63 -8.62 24.02
C ILE A 58 10.37 -9.30 23.49
N ASP A 59 9.79 -10.17 24.32
CA ASP A 59 8.49 -10.81 24.09
C ASP A 59 7.47 -9.78 23.59
N ILE A 60 7.15 -9.86 22.29
CA ILE A 60 6.33 -8.90 21.53
C ILE A 60 4.96 -8.67 22.20
N GLY A 61 4.52 -9.58 23.07
CA GLY A 61 3.30 -9.45 23.88
C GLY A 61 3.38 -8.49 25.08
N ASN A 62 4.57 -8.03 25.49
CA ASN A 62 4.78 -7.14 26.65
C ASN A 62 5.47 -5.80 26.28
N ALA A 63 5.59 -5.47 25.00
CA ALA A 63 6.30 -4.28 24.50
C ALA A 63 5.71 -2.94 24.95
N ASN A 64 4.50 -2.93 25.51
CA ASN A 64 3.84 -1.72 26.03
C ASN A 64 4.58 -1.06 27.21
N GLU A 65 5.55 -1.75 27.84
CA GLU A 65 6.32 -1.20 28.97
C GLU A 65 7.83 -0.99 28.68
N SER A 66 8.36 -1.50 27.57
CA SER A 66 9.80 -1.45 27.25
C SER A 66 10.13 -0.32 26.27
N GLY A 67 11.12 0.51 26.61
CA GLY A 67 11.58 1.62 25.77
C GLY A 67 12.03 1.19 24.36
N ASP A 68 12.27 2.20 23.51
CA ASP A 68 12.70 2.12 22.11
C ASP A 68 13.48 0.82 21.78
N ILE A 69 12.88 -0.09 21.00
CA ILE A 69 13.42 -1.44 20.69
C ILE A 69 14.77 -1.34 19.98
N PHE A 70 15.06 -0.21 19.33
CA PHE A 70 16.37 0.08 18.78
C PHE A 70 16.74 1.54 19.07
N PRO A 71 17.39 1.85 20.21
CA PRO A 71 17.67 3.24 20.57
C PRO A 71 18.59 3.93 19.55
N GLU A 72 18.30 5.20 19.24
CA GLU A 72 19.06 6.01 18.27
C GLU A 72 20.58 6.00 18.54
N THR A 73 20.99 5.93 19.80
CA THR A 73 22.40 5.85 20.21
C THR A 73 23.11 4.60 19.68
N TYR A 74 22.42 3.45 19.65
CA TYR A 74 22.98 2.21 19.08
C TYR A 74 23.09 2.31 17.57
N TYR A 75 22.05 2.80 16.90
CA TYR A 75 22.09 3.05 15.45
C TYR A 75 23.24 3.96 15.04
N LEU A 76 23.41 5.11 15.73
CA LEU A 76 24.51 6.03 15.45
C LEU A 76 25.89 5.39 15.68
N THR A 77 26.00 4.51 16.68
CA THR A 77 27.24 3.79 16.96
C THR A 77 27.56 2.78 15.86
N ILE A 78 26.58 1.97 15.43
CA ILE A 78 26.70 1.00 14.34
C ILE A 78 27.04 1.72 13.03
N LYS A 79 26.27 2.75 12.67
CA LYS A 79 26.54 3.60 11.48
C LYS A 79 27.94 4.20 11.52
N GLY A 80 28.39 4.64 12.70
CA GLY A 80 29.73 5.17 12.91
C GLY A 80 30.83 4.17 12.57
N LYS A 81 30.65 2.89 12.89
CA LYS A 81 31.62 1.82 12.56
C LYS A 81 31.76 1.60 11.06
N PHE A 82 30.65 1.44 10.35
CA PHE A 82 30.67 1.28 8.90
C PHE A 82 31.22 2.53 8.18
N THR A 83 30.88 3.73 8.68
CA THR A 83 31.44 4.99 8.14
C THR A 83 32.97 5.04 8.32
N GLN A 84 33.47 4.65 9.49
CA GLN A 84 34.92 4.60 9.75
C GLN A 84 35.60 3.55 8.86
N ALA A 85 34.99 2.38 8.67
CA ALA A 85 35.49 1.34 7.78
C ALA A 85 35.58 1.83 6.33
N MET A 86 34.53 2.46 5.80
CA MET A 86 34.52 3.05 4.46
C MET A 86 35.50 4.23 4.32
N ALA A 87 35.81 4.95 5.40
CA ALA A 87 36.86 5.97 5.38
C ALA A 87 38.26 5.36 5.22
N GLN A 88 38.47 4.11 5.62
CA GLN A 88 39.73 3.37 5.36
C GLN A 88 39.75 2.78 3.95
N ASN A 89 38.64 2.16 3.52
CA ASN A 89 38.45 1.68 2.15
C ASN A 89 36.99 1.93 1.69
N PRO A 90 36.74 2.91 0.81
CA PRO A 90 35.39 3.24 0.35
C PRO A 90 34.66 2.11 -0.38
N THR A 91 35.41 1.19 -0.98
CA THR A 91 34.88 0.04 -1.75
C THR A 91 34.88 -1.25 -0.93
N ASN A 92 35.11 -1.18 0.38
CA ASN A 92 35.08 -2.36 1.23
C ASN A 92 33.68 -2.99 1.23
N ALA A 93 33.56 -4.19 0.67
CA ALA A 93 32.26 -4.84 0.45
C ALA A 93 31.50 -5.05 1.77
N LEU A 94 32.19 -5.47 2.83
CA LEU A 94 31.60 -5.71 4.14
C LEU A 94 31.06 -4.43 4.79
N ALA A 95 31.86 -3.35 4.80
CA ALA A 95 31.41 -2.07 5.31
C ALA A 95 30.22 -1.50 4.53
N ASN A 96 30.22 -1.68 3.21
CA ASN A 96 29.11 -1.27 2.35
C ASN A 96 27.86 -2.12 2.58
N LEU A 97 27.96 -3.43 2.78
CA LEU A 97 26.83 -4.27 3.16
C LEU A 97 26.18 -3.75 4.45
N GLY A 98 26.98 -3.53 5.48
CA GLY A 98 26.52 -3.02 6.77
C GLY A 98 25.87 -1.64 6.64
N MET A 99 26.46 -0.74 5.83
CA MET A 99 25.85 0.56 5.56
C MET A 99 24.54 0.44 4.78
N GLY A 100 24.45 -0.46 3.80
CA GLY A 100 23.23 -0.73 3.05
C GLY A 100 22.06 -1.13 3.97
N ILE A 101 22.32 -2.00 4.94
CA ILE A 101 21.32 -2.39 5.95
C ILE A 101 20.96 -1.20 6.84
N VAL A 102 21.95 -0.46 7.34
CA VAL A 102 21.75 0.70 8.23
C VAL A 102 20.97 1.82 7.55
N GLU A 103 21.16 2.07 6.27
CA GLU A 103 20.38 3.07 5.52
C GLU A 103 18.90 2.70 5.47
N VAL A 104 18.55 1.41 5.28
CA VAL A 104 17.14 0.96 5.37
C VAL A 104 16.59 1.15 6.78
N LEU A 105 17.35 0.76 7.81
CA LEU A 105 16.95 0.92 9.21
C LEU A 105 16.79 2.38 9.62
N SER A 106 17.45 3.31 8.92
CA SER A 106 17.40 4.74 9.21
C SER A 106 16.01 5.37 9.00
N VAL A 107 15.10 4.68 8.31
CA VAL A 107 13.70 5.10 8.19
C VAL A 107 13.01 5.12 9.56
N ASN A 108 13.37 4.20 10.48
CA ASN A 108 12.79 4.14 11.82
C ASN A 108 13.21 5.28 12.76
N TYR A 109 14.23 6.04 12.39
CA TYR A 109 14.71 7.18 13.17
C TYR A 109 14.20 8.51 12.64
N ASP A 110 13.28 8.46 11.68
CA ASP A 110 12.68 9.65 11.12
C ASP A 110 11.52 10.12 11.99
N THR A 111 11.66 11.32 12.58
CA THR A 111 10.62 11.87 13.45
C THR A 111 9.33 12.13 12.68
N GLU A 112 9.44 12.61 11.43
CA GLU A 112 8.27 12.90 10.59
C GLU A 112 7.44 11.64 10.30
N LEU A 113 8.08 10.47 10.17
CA LEU A 113 7.37 9.21 10.01
C LEU A 113 6.50 8.90 11.22
N TRP A 114 7.08 9.04 12.40
CA TRP A 114 6.38 8.72 13.64
C TRP A 114 5.30 9.73 13.97
N ASP A 115 5.50 10.99 13.59
CA ASP A 115 4.44 12.00 13.65
C ASP A 115 3.28 11.58 12.72
N ILE A 116 3.55 11.20 11.46
CA ILE A 116 2.50 10.71 10.56
C ILE A 116 1.83 9.43 11.11
N VAL A 117 2.60 8.48 11.66
CA VAL A 117 2.03 7.25 12.24
C VAL A 117 1.12 7.57 13.43
N SER A 118 1.52 8.49 14.32
CA SER A 118 0.69 8.88 15.46
C SER A 118 -0.62 9.55 15.04
N ASP A 119 -0.63 10.23 13.90
CA ASP A 119 -1.83 10.89 13.40
C ASP A 119 -2.87 9.87 12.87
N PHE A 120 -2.46 8.66 12.49
CA PHE A 120 -3.29 7.65 11.80
C PHE A 120 -3.86 6.52 12.67
N ASP A 121 -3.70 6.54 14.00
CA ASP A 121 -4.15 5.54 15.01
C ASP A 121 -3.03 4.75 15.71
N ASP A 122 -3.26 4.39 16.98
CA ASP A 122 -2.36 3.68 17.89
C ASP A 122 -2.02 2.26 17.39
N GLU A 123 -2.84 1.65 16.52
CA GLU A 123 -2.59 0.30 15.97
C GLU A 123 -1.25 0.18 15.22
N PHE A 124 -0.71 1.29 14.70
CA PHE A 124 0.60 1.34 14.04
C PHE A 124 1.70 1.97 14.90
N ALA A 125 1.38 2.49 16.10
CA ALA A 125 2.29 3.28 16.93
C ALA A 125 3.41 2.46 17.59
N GLU A 126 3.35 1.13 17.56
CA GLU A 126 4.43 0.28 18.06
C GLU A 126 5.68 0.41 17.18
N LYS A 127 6.70 1.08 17.72
CA LYS A 127 8.04 1.11 17.13
C LYS A 127 8.63 -0.30 17.06
N ARG A 128 8.83 -0.81 15.85
CA ARG A 128 9.57 -2.05 15.59
C ARG A 128 10.83 -1.77 14.81
N ILE A 129 11.80 -2.67 14.85
CA ILE A 129 13.02 -2.51 14.03
C ILE A 129 12.65 -2.53 12.55
N LEU A 130 11.64 -3.31 12.15
CA LEU A 130 11.11 -3.36 10.78
C LEU A 130 9.63 -3.74 10.79
N ASN A 131 9.04 -3.74 9.59
CA ASN A 131 7.69 -4.23 9.26
C ASN A 131 6.59 -3.18 9.45
N ASN A 132 6.35 -2.68 10.66
CA ASN A 132 5.19 -1.82 10.92
C ASN A 132 5.19 -0.52 10.11
N GLN A 133 6.36 0.09 9.92
CA GLN A 133 6.51 1.36 9.23
C GLN A 133 6.33 1.24 7.73
N MET A 134 6.98 0.24 7.13
CA MET A 134 6.84 0.00 5.68
C MET A 134 5.45 -0.54 5.35
N ASN A 135 4.88 -1.39 6.22
CA ASN A 135 3.47 -1.78 6.13
C ASN A 135 2.55 -0.59 6.25
N PHE A 136 2.79 0.29 7.24
CA PHE A 136 2.01 1.49 7.43
C PHE A 136 2.03 2.32 6.16
N ILE A 137 3.20 2.70 5.65
CA ILE A 137 3.33 3.51 4.43
C ILE A 137 2.68 2.82 3.21
N ALA A 138 2.84 1.51 3.07
CA ALA A 138 2.25 0.74 1.97
C ALA A 138 0.72 0.60 2.10
N GLU A 139 0.20 0.53 3.33
CA GLU A 139 -1.24 0.48 3.62
C GLU A 139 -1.84 1.89 3.73
N THR A 140 -1.04 2.96 3.81
CA THR A 140 -1.53 4.34 3.99
C THR A 140 -2.55 4.75 2.94
N PRO A 141 -2.43 4.43 1.63
CA PRO A 141 -3.49 4.75 0.68
C PRO A 141 -4.84 4.13 1.07
N LYS A 142 -4.82 2.89 1.56
CA LYS A 142 -6.02 2.18 2.01
C LYS A 142 -6.53 2.74 3.33
N LEU A 143 -5.64 3.03 4.28
CA LEU A 143 -6.00 3.66 5.56
C LEU A 143 -6.65 5.00 5.28
N TYR A 144 -5.99 5.86 4.51
CA TYR A 144 -6.49 7.14 4.06
C TYR A 144 -7.85 7.02 3.34
N LEU A 145 -8.03 6.00 2.49
CA LEU A 145 -9.33 5.71 1.88
C LEU A 145 -10.43 5.37 2.90
N LYS A 146 -10.10 4.61 3.95
CA LYS A 146 -11.04 4.34 5.05
C LYS A 146 -11.36 5.60 5.85
N TYR A 147 -10.40 6.53 5.98
CA TYR A 147 -10.63 7.81 6.65
C TYR A 147 -11.41 8.82 5.80
N PHE A 148 -11.73 8.57 4.53
CA PHE A 148 -12.83 9.32 3.91
C PHE A 148 -14.20 8.90 4.47
N ALA A 149 -14.30 7.77 5.18
CA ALA A 149 -15.56 7.33 5.78
C ALA A 149 -15.73 7.81 7.24
N HIS A 150 -14.70 8.41 7.85
CA HIS A 150 -14.69 8.85 9.25
C HIS A 150 -13.91 10.16 9.40
N SER A 151 -14.33 11.08 10.27
CA SER A 151 -13.51 12.26 10.56
C SER A 151 -12.13 11.85 11.06
N LEU A 152 -11.10 12.57 10.61
CA LEU A 152 -9.78 12.48 11.21
C LEU A 152 -9.74 13.37 12.44
N ASP A 153 -9.16 12.89 13.53
CA ASP A 153 -8.93 13.70 14.74
C ASP A 153 -7.91 14.83 14.49
N ASP A 154 -7.09 14.71 13.43
CA ASP A 154 -6.11 15.71 13.02
C ASP A 154 -6.26 16.15 11.54
N PRO A 155 -6.60 17.43 11.28
CA PRO A 155 -6.73 17.98 9.92
C PRO A 155 -5.38 18.17 9.18
N GLU A 156 -4.23 17.93 9.84
CA GLU A 156 -2.90 18.05 9.23
C GLU A 156 -2.50 16.83 8.37
N ILE A 157 -3.28 15.75 8.41
CA ILE A 157 -3.02 14.57 7.58
C ILE A 157 -3.45 14.80 6.14
N SER A 158 -2.48 14.81 5.23
CA SER A 158 -2.71 14.86 3.79
C SER A 158 -1.94 13.77 3.06
N PHE A 159 -2.50 13.31 1.95
CA PHE A 159 -1.80 12.36 1.09
C PHE A 159 -0.50 12.98 0.52
N ALA A 160 -0.49 14.28 0.25
CA ALA A 160 0.72 15.01 -0.15
C ALA A 160 1.80 15.01 0.92
N ARG A 161 1.46 15.11 2.22
CA ARG A 161 2.46 15.00 3.31
C ARG A 161 3.14 13.65 3.28
N ILE A 162 2.38 12.56 3.18
CA ILE A 162 2.90 11.19 3.07
C ILE A 162 3.76 11.02 1.81
N GLN A 163 3.25 11.41 0.64
CA GLN A 163 4.02 11.30 -0.61
C GLN A 163 5.30 12.13 -0.57
N THR A 164 5.27 13.32 0.04
CA THR A 164 6.45 14.18 0.20
C THR A 164 7.45 13.58 1.19
N TYR A 165 6.96 12.96 2.27
CA TYR A 165 7.79 12.22 3.21
C TYR A 165 8.50 11.05 2.51
N ILE A 166 7.78 10.24 1.74
CA ILE A 166 8.35 9.14 0.96
C ILE A 166 9.41 9.66 -0.02
N ASP A 167 9.10 10.73 -0.76
CA ASP A 167 9.98 11.33 -1.76
C ASP A 167 11.28 11.88 -1.17
N ASN A 168 11.21 12.53 -0.01
CA ASN A 168 12.34 13.25 0.57
C ASN A 168 13.14 12.43 1.58
N ASN A 169 12.53 11.42 2.20
CA ASN A 169 13.16 10.66 3.28
C ASN A 169 13.31 9.17 2.93
N VAL A 170 12.27 8.51 2.44
CA VAL A 170 12.30 7.05 2.23
C VAL A 170 13.08 6.67 0.97
N ILE A 171 12.67 7.19 -0.19
CA ILE A 171 13.33 6.86 -1.48
C ILE A 171 14.83 7.16 -1.43
N PRO A 172 15.31 8.32 -0.95
CA PRO A 172 16.74 8.60 -0.87
C PRO A 172 17.52 7.61 0.02
N LYS A 173 16.94 7.14 1.13
CA LYS A 173 17.56 6.13 2.00
C LYS A 173 17.66 4.78 1.29
N LEU A 174 16.64 4.40 0.53
CA LEU A 174 16.66 3.18 -0.29
C LEU A 174 17.66 3.30 -1.45
N ASP A 175 17.71 4.45 -2.15
CA ASP A 175 18.70 4.70 -3.20
C ASP A 175 20.14 4.64 -2.65
N ASN A 176 20.41 5.23 -1.48
CA ASN A 176 21.71 5.11 -0.81
C ASN A 176 22.02 3.66 -0.43
N SER A 177 21.04 2.91 0.08
CA SER A 177 21.20 1.49 0.38
C SER A 177 21.59 0.70 -0.87
N LEU A 178 20.92 0.93 -1.99
CA LEU A 178 21.23 0.29 -3.28
C LEU A 178 22.65 0.65 -3.78
N GLU A 179 23.08 1.90 -3.63
CA GLU A 179 24.45 2.32 -3.96
C GLU A 179 25.49 1.53 -3.15
N HIS A 180 25.27 1.37 -1.84
CA HIS A 180 26.14 0.57 -1.00
C HIS A 180 26.09 -0.92 -1.35
N LEU A 181 24.91 -1.49 -1.57
CA LEU A 181 24.74 -2.89 -1.94
C LEU A 181 25.38 -3.21 -3.32
N ALA A 182 25.52 -2.22 -4.20
CA ALA A 182 26.29 -2.37 -5.44
C ALA A 182 27.79 -2.68 -5.20
N TYR A 183 28.38 -2.19 -4.12
CA TYR A 183 29.72 -2.60 -3.69
C TYR A 183 29.71 -3.90 -2.90
N ALA A 184 28.66 -4.15 -2.11
CA ALA A 184 28.54 -5.37 -1.29
C ALA A 184 28.56 -6.65 -2.13
N ILE A 185 27.93 -6.67 -3.31
CA ILE A 185 27.94 -7.84 -4.21
C ILE A 185 29.32 -8.20 -4.77
N THR A 186 30.35 -7.38 -4.50
CA THR A 186 31.76 -7.68 -4.82
C THR A 186 32.48 -8.39 -3.68
N LEU A 187 31.79 -8.71 -2.58
CA LEU A 187 32.31 -9.53 -1.49
C LEU A 187 32.86 -10.82 -2.08
N ALA A 188 34.10 -11.15 -1.78
CA ALA A 188 34.70 -12.39 -2.23
C ALA A 188 34.20 -13.55 -1.35
N ASP A 189 34.07 -14.74 -1.94
CA ASP A 189 33.59 -15.95 -1.25
C ASP A 189 34.47 -16.29 -0.01
N ASP A 190 35.73 -15.86 0.02
CA ASP A 190 36.62 -16.03 1.18
C ASP A 190 36.41 -14.99 2.31
N ASN A 191 35.50 -14.04 2.14
CA ASN A 191 35.20 -12.95 3.08
C ASN A 191 33.74 -12.98 3.57
N VAL A 192 33.15 -14.17 3.60
CA VAL A 192 31.80 -14.43 4.11
C VAL A 192 31.60 -13.99 5.55
N LEU A 193 30.36 -13.64 5.85
CA LEU A 193 29.91 -13.31 7.20
C LEU A 193 29.36 -14.58 7.85
N LEU A 194 30.10 -15.10 8.82
CA LEU A 194 29.61 -16.17 9.67
C LEU A 194 28.87 -15.59 10.87
N ILE A 195 27.60 -15.92 10.97
CA ILE A 195 26.67 -15.58 12.03
C ILE A 195 26.41 -16.87 12.80
N ASN A 196 26.98 -17.02 13.99
CA ASN A 196 26.60 -18.16 14.83
C ASN A 196 25.18 -17.93 15.36
N ASP A 197 24.35 -18.95 15.59
CA ASP A 197 23.01 -18.79 16.17
C ASP A 197 22.80 -19.46 17.53
N GLY A 198 23.90 -19.94 18.12
CA GLY A 198 23.90 -20.77 19.31
C GLY A 198 23.74 -22.26 19.00
N GLU A 199 23.26 -22.63 17.80
CA GLU A 199 23.08 -24.01 17.32
C GLU A 199 24.02 -24.34 16.13
N GLU A 200 24.06 -23.49 15.11
CA GLU A 200 24.89 -23.58 13.90
C GLU A 200 25.64 -22.27 13.60
N ASP A 201 26.69 -22.38 12.78
CA ASP A 201 27.33 -21.22 12.14
C ASP A 201 26.62 -21.03 10.80
N LEU A 202 26.05 -19.85 10.57
CA LEU A 202 25.34 -19.52 9.35
C LEU A 202 26.14 -18.56 8.49
N GLU A 203 26.20 -18.85 7.21
CA GLU A 203 26.95 -18.12 6.21
C GLU A 203 26.03 -17.16 5.47
N LEU A 204 26.43 -15.89 5.46
CA LEU A 204 25.86 -14.87 4.59
C LEU A 204 26.87 -14.57 3.48
N ASP A 205 26.50 -14.97 2.28
CA ASP A 205 27.32 -14.88 1.07
C ASP A 205 26.69 -13.92 0.05
N ARG A 206 27.14 -13.99 -1.20
CA ARG A 206 26.66 -13.09 -2.27
C ARG A 206 25.22 -13.39 -2.69
N GLY A 207 24.76 -14.63 -2.61
CA GLY A 207 23.39 -15.05 -2.86
C GLY A 207 22.39 -14.30 -2.00
N GLU A 208 22.59 -14.27 -0.66
CA GLU A 208 21.72 -13.48 0.22
C GLU A 208 21.82 -11.98 -0.06
N ILE A 209 23.01 -11.46 -0.38
CA ILE A 209 23.19 -10.03 -0.68
C ILE A 209 22.41 -9.65 -1.95
N TYR A 210 22.42 -10.49 -2.99
CA TYR A 210 21.61 -10.28 -4.19
C TYR A 210 20.11 -10.27 -3.85
N LEU A 211 19.61 -11.23 -3.07
CA LEU A 211 18.20 -11.25 -2.66
C LEU A 211 17.81 -10.04 -1.81
N PHE A 212 18.70 -9.61 -0.92
CA PHE A 212 18.47 -8.39 -0.14
C PHE A 212 18.39 -7.17 -1.06
N ARG A 213 19.32 -7.02 -1.99
CA ARG A 213 19.32 -5.91 -2.94
C ARG A 213 18.09 -5.93 -3.85
N ALA A 214 17.68 -7.10 -4.34
CA ALA A 214 16.45 -7.28 -5.10
C ALA A 214 15.22 -6.77 -4.34
N SER A 215 15.16 -7.09 -3.04
CA SER A 215 14.09 -6.62 -2.18
C SER A 215 14.10 -5.08 -2.06
N VAL A 216 15.27 -4.46 -1.87
CA VAL A 216 15.41 -2.99 -1.81
C VAL A 216 14.96 -2.33 -3.12
N PHE A 217 15.33 -2.88 -4.27
CA PHE A 217 14.83 -2.42 -5.56
C PHE A 217 13.31 -2.52 -5.66
N ALA A 218 12.72 -3.68 -5.31
CA ALA A 218 11.27 -3.87 -5.37
C ALA A 218 10.51 -2.91 -4.45
N THR A 219 11.01 -2.66 -3.24
CA THR A 219 10.42 -1.68 -2.30
C THR A 219 10.57 -0.26 -2.82
N ASN A 220 11.72 0.10 -3.40
CA ASN A 220 11.94 1.41 -3.99
C ASN A 220 10.99 1.66 -5.17
N ALA A 221 10.81 0.65 -6.04
CA ALA A 221 9.84 0.68 -7.14
C ALA A 221 8.41 0.92 -6.64
N ALA A 222 8.01 0.23 -5.56
CA ALA A 222 6.69 0.39 -4.96
C ALA A 222 6.47 1.82 -4.42
N PHE A 223 7.46 2.40 -3.74
CA PHE A 223 7.36 3.77 -3.25
C PHE A 223 7.38 4.81 -4.38
N LYS A 224 8.21 4.62 -5.39
CA LYS A 224 8.21 5.46 -6.60
C LYS A 224 6.86 5.40 -7.34
N LEU A 225 6.19 4.25 -7.34
CA LEU A 225 4.83 4.10 -7.87
C LEU A 225 3.80 4.83 -7.03
N LEU A 226 3.89 4.70 -5.70
CA LEU A 226 2.99 5.36 -4.75
C LEU A 226 3.06 6.90 -4.83
N THR A 227 4.23 7.44 -5.16
CA THR A 227 4.44 8.88 -5.34
C THR A 227 4.47 9.35 -6.80
N LEU A 228 4.12 8.47 -7.75
CA LEU A 228 4.15 8.81 -9.18
C LEU A 228 3.10 9.87 -9.52
N TYR A 229 1.89 9.76 -8.99
CA TYR A 229 0.75 10.62 -9.31
C TYR A 229 0.40 11.56 -8.16
N ASP A 230 -0.07 12.77 -8.47
CA ASP A 230 -0.67 13.67 -7.48
C ASP A 230 -2.10 13.20 -7.18
N MET A 231 -2.29 12.49 -6.07
CA MET A 231 -3.60 11.97 -5.63
C MET A 231 -4.15 12.76 -4.44
N ASP A 232 -3.61 13.94 -4.18
CA ASP A 232 -4.01 14.77 -3.05
C ASP A 232 -5.36 15.44 -3.29
N LEU A 233 -6.18 15.64 -2.25
CA LEU A 233 -7.55 16.16 -2.38
C LEU A 233 -7.74 17.44 -1.55
N PHE A 234 -7.62 18.60 -2.21
CA PHE A 234 -7.83 19.90 -1.58
C PHE A 234 -9.22 20.45 -1.89
N ASP A 235 -9.79 21.20 -0.95
CA ASP A 235 -10.90 22.11 -1.27
C ASP A 235 -10.45 23.30 -2.14
N ALA A 236 -11.39 24.17 -2.48
CA ALA A 236 -11.12 25.37 -3.26
C ALA A 236 -10.19 26.40 -2.57
N ALA A 237 -9.99 26.28 -1.26
CA ALA A 237 -9.05 27.10 -0.49
C ALA A 237 -7.63 26.49 -0.47
N GLY A 238 -7.44 25.27 -0.99
CA GLY A 238 -6.18 24.55 -0.92
C GLY A 238 -5.96 23.87 0.43
N THR A 239 -7.02 23.56 1.18
CA THR A 239 -6.96 23.05 2.55
C THR A 239 -7.72 21.74 2.72
N TYR A 240 -7.57 21.14 3.91
CA TYR A 240 -8.25 19.94 4.38
C TYR A 240 -9.42 20.23 5.34
N ASN A 241 -9.81 21.50 5.50
CA ASN A 241 -10.91 21.91 6.39
C ASN A 241 -12.26 21.26 6.03
N TRP A 242 -12.38 20.70 4.82
CA TRP A 242 -13.54 19.94 4.40
C TRP A 242 -13.66 18.59 5.15
N VAL A 243 -12.58 18.05 5.71
CA VAL A 243 -12.59 16.85 6.56
C VAL A 243 -13.28 17.13 7.88
N ASP A 244 -13.06 18.30 8.49
CA ASP A 244 -13.74 18.68 9.74
C ASP A 244 -15.28 18.75 9.57
N ALA A 245 -15.75 19.00 8.35
CA ALA A 245 -17.18 18.99 8.06
C ALA A 245 -17.79 17.56 8.03
N TYR A 246 -16.97 16.50 8.14
CA TYR A 246 -17.40 15.13 8.40
C TYR A 246 -17.67 14.85 9.88
N ASP A 247 -17.18 15.69 10.79
CA ASP A 247 -17.43 15.56 12.23
C ASP A 247 -18.77 16.20 12.60
N ILE A 248 -19.83 15.78 11.91
CA ILE A 248 -21.19 16.08 12.35
C ILE A 248 -21.59 14.87 13.18
N ASP A 249 -21.77 15.10 14.49
CA ASP A 249 -22.25 14.13 15.47
C ASP A 249 -23.29 13.19 14.84
N ASP A 250 -22.89 11.94 14.62
CA ASP A 250 -23.73 10.86 14.12
C ASP A 250 -24.63 10.37 15.26
N ASP A 251 -25.38 11.31 15.84
CA ASP A 251 -26.56 11.01 16.65
C ASP A 251 -27.59 10.39 15.69
N TYR A 252 -27.34 9.13 15.34
CA TYR A 252 -28.13 8.27 14.46
C TYR A 252 -29.58 8.43 14.89
N PHE A 253 -30.33 9.29 14.20
CA PHE A 253 -31.62 9.73 14.69
C PHE A 253 -32.63 8.65 14.32
N TRP A 254 -32.80 7.66 15.20
CA TRP A 254 -33.72 6.53 15.02
C TRP A 254 -35.21 6.93 14.92
N GLY A 255 -35.53 8.22 15.08
CA GLY A 255 -36.87 8.79 15.12
C GLY A 255 -37.25 9.57 13.85
N PRO A 256 -38.54 9.90 13.66
CA PRO A 256 -38.92 10.83 12.61
C PRO A 256 -38.33 12.22 12.87
N SER A 257 -37.90 12.93 11.81
CA SER A 257 -37.48 14.32 11.90
C SER A 257 -38.63 15.28 12.22
N TYR A 258 -39.85 14.85 11.93
CA TYR A 258 -41.07 15.62 12.14
C TYR A 258 -42.26 14.67 12.23
N TYR A 259 -43.27 15.02 13.02
CA TYR A 259 -44.55 14.32 12.99
C TYR A 259 -45.71 15.30 13.13
N ARG A 260 -46.89 14.89 12.64
CA ARG A 260 -48.15 15.60 12.89
C ARG A 260 -49.33 14.66 13.01
N THR A 261 -50.40 15.14 13.62
CA THR A 261 -51.68 14.41 13.66
C THR A 261 -52.78 15.17 12.96
N GLU A 262 -53.71 14.45 12.34
CA GLU A 262 -54.83 15.03 11.59
C GLU A 262 -56.08 14.15 11.72
N MET A 263 -57.28 14.76 11.69
CA MET A 263 -58.54 14.01 11.64
C MET A 263 -58.97 13.85 10.18
N ILE A 264 -58.99 12.61 9.68
CA ILE A 264 -59.43 12.27 8.32
C ILE A 264 -60.61 11.32 8.44
N GLU A 265 -61.77 11.74 7.95
CA GLU A 265 -63.02 10.96 7.96
C GLU A 265 -63.41 10.43 9.36
N GLY A 266 -63.10 11.20 10.40
CA GLY A 266 -63.40 10.85 11.79
C GLY A 266 -62.39 9.93 12.47
N SER A 267 -61.33 9.52 11.76
CA SER A 267 -60.17 8.79 12.34
C SER A 267 -59.02 9.76 12.57
N LYS A 268 -58.25 9.58 13.65
CA LYS A 268 -57.02 10.33 13.92
C LYS A 268 -55.83 9.63 13.26
N TRP A 269 -55.19 10.32 12.34
CA TRP A 269 -53.99 9.88 11.65
C TRP A 269 -52.75 10.48 12.29
N LEU A 270 -51.68 9.69 12.41
CA LEU A 270 -50.32 10.13 12.68
C LEU A 270 -49.52 10.06 11.38
N PHE A 271 -48.90 11.17 11.00
CA PHE A 271 -47.93 11.23 9.91
C PHE A 271 -46.54 11.39 10.53
N ALA A 272 -45.66 10.41 10.36
CA ALA A 272 -44.27 10.44 10.81
C ALA A 272 -43.34 10.55 9.61
N TYR A 273 -42.43 11.52 9.62
CA TYR A 273 -41.53 11.83 8.52
C TYR A 273 -40.12 11.44 8.88
N TYR A 274 -39.53 10.50 8.15
CA TYR A 274 -38.19 9.98 8.36
C TYR A 274 -37.29 10.45 7.21
N ASN A 275 -36.08 10.93 7.54
CA ASN A 275 -35.04 11.19 6.55
C ASN A 275 -33.97 10.13 6.73
N TYR A 276 -33.91 9.17 5.82
CA TYR A 276 -32.84 8.19 5.75
C TYR A 276 -31.72 8.75 4.89
N SER A 277 -30.47 8.53 5.28
CA SER A 277 -29.30 8.82 4.45
C SER A 277 -29.06 10.29 4.06
N LEU A 278 -29.83 11.25 4.59
CA LEU A 278 -29.62 12.68 4.31
C LEU A 278 -28.23 13.15 4.76
N TYR A 279 -27.71 12.58 5.83
CA TYR A 279 -26.42 12.95 6.37
C TYR A 279 -25.28 12.44 5.47
N GLU A 280 -25.32 11.16 5.16
CA GLU A 280 -24.44 10.49 4.21
C GLU A 280 -24.47 11.19 2.85
N ALA A 281 -25.66 11.57 2.36
CA ALA A 281 -25.78 12.29 1.10
C ALA A 281 -25.13 13.70 1.14
N LYS A 282 -25.12 14.38 2.29
CA LYS A 282 -24.41 15.67 2.42
C LYS A 282 -22.90 15.48 2.45
N ILE A 283 -22.42 14.44 3.15
CA ILE A 283 -21.02 14.05 3.18
C ILE A 283 -20.53 13.73 1.77
N ASP A 284 -21.23 12.83 1.08
CA ASP A 284 -20.89 12.42 -0.28
C ASP A 284 -20.91 13.63 -1.22
N SER A 285 -21.92 14.50 -1.10
CA SER A 285 -21.97 15.75 -1.86
C SER A 285 -20.77 16.66 -1.58
N LEU A 286 -20.27 16.72 -0.34
CA LEU A 286 -19.05 17.48 -0.03
C LEU A 286 -17.82 16.84 -0.67
N LEU A 287 -17.66 15.52 -0.57
CA LEU A 287 -16.56 14.78 -1.20
C LEU A 287 -16.53 15.00 -2.72
N PHE A 288 -17.70 14.94 -3.37
CA PHE A 288 -17.81 15.19 -4.80
C PHE A 288 -17.50 16.65 -5.17
N SER A 289 -17.77 17.61 -4.28
CA SER A 289 -17.41 19.02 -4.50
C SER A 289 -15.89 19.20 -4.49
N VAL A 290 -15.23 18.57 -3.52
CA VAL A 290 -13.76 18.50 -3.43
C VAL A 290 -13.20 17.79 -4.67
N LEU A 291 -13.69 16.61 -5.01
CA LEU A 291 -13.24 15.87 -6.19
C LEU A 291 -13.42 16.67 -7.49
N LYS A 292 -14.57 17.32 -7.68
CA LYS A 292 -14.84 18.19 -8.82
C LYS A 292 -13.83 19.33 -8.91
N HIS A 293 -13.54 20.00 -7.80
CA HIS A 293 -12.52 21.04 -7.76
C HIS A 293 -11.15 20.50 -8.21
N ASN A 294 -10.71 19.38 -7.65
CA ASN A 294 -9.43 18.78 -8.00
C ASN A 294 -9.37 18.38 -9.49
N LEU A 295 -10.42 17.76 -10.02
CA LEU A 295 -10.49 17.37 -11.44
C LEU A 295 -10.54 18.57 -12.40
N GLN A 296 -11.25 19.63 -12.06
CA GLN A 296 -11.50 20.76 -12.98
C GLN A 296 -10.48 21.90 -12.84
N ASN A 297 -9.92 22.12 -11.65
CA ASN A 297 -9.10 23.29 -11.34
C ASN A 297 -7.63 22.95 -11.07
N ARG A 298 -7.30 21.71 -10.69
CA ARG A 298 -5.91 21.29 -10.48
C ARG A 298 -5.40 20.46 -11.65
N ASN A 299 -4.63 21.12 -12.52
CA ASN A 299 -4.03 20.47 -13.67
C ASN A 299 -3.08 19.31 -13.31
N THR A 300 -2.52 19.30 -12.09
CA THR A 300 -1.62 18.25 -11.63
C THR A 300 -2.35 17.02 -11.07
N PHE A 301 -3.60 17.16 -10.63
CA PHE A 301 -4.35 16.07 -10.00
C PHE A 301 -4.48 14.89 -10.97
N LEU A 302 -4.12 13.70 -10.51
CA LEU A 302 -3.98 12.44 -11.24
C LEU A 302 -2.96 12.43 -12.39
N SER A 303 -2.12 13.46 -12.48
CA SER A 303 -1.00 13.53 -13.41
C SER A 303 0.31 13.21 -12.70
N TYR A 304 1.37 12.94 -13.46
CA TYR A 304 2.70 12.73 -12.87
C TYR A 304 3.14 13.91 -12.01
N ARG A 305 3.65 13.60 -10.80
CA ARG A 305 4.31 14.58 -9.93
C ARG A 305 5.62 15.06 -10.57
N SER A 306 5.98 16.31 -10.28
CA SER A 306 7.16 16.93 -10.87
C SER A 306 8.43 16.12 -10.59
N GLY A 307 9.22 15.86 -11.64
CA GLY A 307 10.47 15.10 -11.55
C GLY A 307 10.30 13.58 -11.40
N LYS A 308 9.07 13.07 -11.35
CA LYS A 308 8.80 11.62 -11.32
C LYS A 308 8.75 11.04 -12.72
N SER A 309 9.19 9.80 -12.85
CA SER A 309 9.24 9.07 -14.11
C SER A 309 8.87 7.62 -13.87
N PRO A 310 7.89 7.07 -14.60
CA PRO A 310 7.51 5.68 -14.44
C PRO A 310 8.56 4.72 -15.01
N VAL A 311 9.50 5.20 -15.85
CA VAL A 311 10.63 4.43 -16.35
C VAL A 311 11.55 4.00 -15.22
N LEU A 312 11.76 4.85 -14.20
CA LEU A 312 12.61 4.51 -13.06
C LEU A 312 12.01 3.38 -12.22
N ILE A 313 10.67 3.30 -12.12
CA ILE A 313 9.97 2.19 -11.45
C ILE A 313 10.25 0.88 -12.20
N LYS A 314 10.18 0.91 -13.53
CA LYS A 314 10.47 -0.28 -14.34
C LYS A 314 11.92 -0.71 -14.21
N THR A 315 12.87 0.23 -14.25
CA THR A 315 14.28 -0.08 -14.06
C THR A 315 14.53 -0.76 -12.72
N ASP A 316 13.97 -0.23 -11.62
CA ASP A 316 14.09 -0.89 -10.32
C ASP A 316 13.48 -2.32 -10.33
N LEU A 317 12.34 -2.54 -10.99
CA LEU A 317 11.74 -3.88 -11.10
C LEU A 317 12.61 -4.84 -11.94
N GLU A 318 13.21 -4.36 -13.02
CA GLU A 318 14.13 -5.13 -13.87
C GLU A 318 15.42 -5.48 -13.09
N ASP A 319 15.98 -4.52 -12.36
CA ASP A 319 17.17 -4.73 -11.52
C ASP A 319 16.86 -5.72 -10.39
N ALA A 320 15.67 -5.65 -9.79
CA ALA A 320 15.23 -6.63 -8.80
C ALA A 320 15.15 -8.06 -9.39
N LEU A 321 14.60 -8.22 -10.59
CA LEU A 321 14.54 -9.52 -11.27
C LEU A 321 15.93 -10.06 -11.60
N GLN A 322 16.80 -9.21 -12.11
CA GLN A 322 18.18 -9.56 -12.42
C GLN A 322 18.94 -10.02 -11.17
N ASP A 323 18.68 -9.40 -10.02
CA ASP A 323 19.28 -9.79 -8.75
C ASP A 323 18.72 -11.11 -8.21
N ILE A 324 17.41 -11.35 -8.32
CA ILE A 324 16.83 -12.65 -7.97
C ILE A 324 17.45 -13.75 -8.81
N GLN A 325 17.57 -13.54 -10.13
CA GLN A 325 18.24 -14.49 -11.02
C GLN A 325 19.70 -14.72 -10.61
N SER A 326 20.44 -13.64 -10.34
CA SER A 326 21.84 -13.72 -9.94
C SER A 326 22.03 -14.47 -8.62
N ALA A 327 21.09 -14.31 -7.68
CA ALA A 327 21.10 -15.05 -6.42
C ALA A 327 20.87 -16.54 -6.63
N VAL A 328 19.84 -16.89 -7.40
CA VAL A 328 19.50 -18.29 -7.70
C VAL A 328 20.65 -18.97 -8.44
N ASP A 329 21.23 -18.29 -9.44
CA ASP A 329 22.41 -18.77 -10.17
C ASP A 329 23.60 -18.98 -9.22
N TYR A 330 23.86 -18.03 -8.32
CA TYR A 330 24.96 -18.13 -7.35
C TYR A 330 24.78 -19.36 -6.44
N ILE A 331 23.63 -19.48 -5.78
CA ILE A 331 23.34 -20.58 -4.83
C ILE A 331 23.41 -21.94 -5.54
N PHE A 332 22.96 -22.07 -6.79
CA PHE A 332 23.06 -23.34 -7.51
C PHE A 332 24.48 -23.68 -8.00
N ASP A 333 25.29 -22.67 -8.33
CA ASP A 333 26.66 -22.85 -8.84
C ASP A 333 27.72 -22.89 -7.75
N GLU A 334 27.33 -22.65 -6.50
CA GLU A 334 28.21 -22.62 -5.35
C GLU A 334 28.88 -23.99 -5.10
N SER A 335 30.11 -23.95 -4.58
CA SER A 335 31.01 -25.12 -4.58
C SER A 335 31.53 -25.52 -3.19
N ASP A 336 31.29 -24.69 -2.19
CA ASP A 336 31.60 -24.97 -0.79
C ASP A 336 30.41 -25.65 -0.09
N ASN A 337 30.32 -25.48 1.23
CA ASN A 337 29.45 -26.30 2.05
C ASN A 337 28.10 -25.63 2.27
N GLN A 338 27.08 -26.13 1.58
CA GLN A 338 25.73 -25.54 1.63
C GLN A 338 24.95 -25.77 2.94
N SER A 339 25.61 -26.33 3.97
CA SER A 339 24.93 -26.63 5.23
C SER A 339 24.85 -25.41 6.14
N ASP A 340 25.79 -24.49 5.96
CA ASP A 340 25.96 -23.25 6.70
C ASP A 340 25.22 -22.09 6.03
N ASP A 341 24.89 -22.13 4.74
CA ASP A 341 24.19 -20.98 4.12
C ASP A 341 22.84 -20.70 4.77
N ILE A 342 22.51 -19.41 4.84
CA ILE A 342 21.18 -18.96 5.24
C ILE A 342 20.14 -19.47 4.22
N ILE A 343 20.42 -19.36 2.91
CA ILE A 343 19.54 -19.82 1.84
C ILE A 343 20.15 -21.01 1.10
N LYS A 344 19.94 -22.18 1.70
CA LYS A 344 20.39 -23.47 1.18
C LYS A 344 19.71 -23.83 -0.15
N ILE A 345 20.39 -24.58 -1.03
CA ILE A 345 19.82 -25.17 -2.26
C ILE A 345 18.51 -25.94 -2.01
N SER A 346 18.37 -26.59 -0.85
CA SER A 346 17.13 -27.31 -0.50
C SER A 346 15.93 -26.37 -0.42
N HIS A 347 16.11 -25.13 0.06
CA HIS A 347 15.02 -24.14 0.09
C HIS A 347 14.57 -23.77 -1.33
N LEU A 348 15.51 -23.58 -2.27
CA LEU A 348 15.19 -23.31 -3.67
C LEU A 348 14.52 -24.52 -4.35
N THR A 349 14.91 -25.73 -3.97
CA THR A 349 14.27 -26.97 -4.44
C THR A 349 12.83 -27.06 -3.94
N ASP A 350 12.59 -26.78 -2.65
CA ASP A 350 11.25 -26.77 -2.07
C ASP A 350 10.35 -25.71 -2.75
N ILE A 351 10.89 -24.51 -3.04
CA ILE A 351 10.17 -23.49 -3.80
C ILE A 351 9.83 -23.98 -5.22
N ASN A 352 10.76 -24.66 -5.91
CA ASN A 352 10.47 -25.23 -7.23
C ASN A 352 9.37 -26.29 -7.16
N ASP A 353 9.39 -27.14 -6.12
CA ASP A 353 8.33 -28.12 -5.88
C ASP A 353 6.97 -27.43 -5.67
N GLU A 354 6.92 -26.34 -4.90
CA GLU A 354 5.70 -25.52 -4.72
C GLU A 354 5.22 -24.85 -6.01
N ILE A 355 6.14 -24.33 -6.83
CA ILE A 355 5.83 -23.71 -8.13
C ILE A 355 5.23 -24.74 -9.09
N SER A 356 5.75 -25.96 -9.06
CA SER A 356 5.28 -27.08 -9.88
C SER A 356 3.93 -27.66 -9.42
N ASP A 357 3.42 -27.25 -8.25
CA ASP A 357 2.09 -27.65 -7.78
C ASP A 357 1.01 -26.92 -8.59
N HIS A 358 0.34 -27.67 -9.47
CA HIS A 358 -0.74 -27.19 -10.31
C HIS A 358 -2.11 -27.66 -9.82
N SER A 359 -2.29 -27.69 -8.49
CA SER A 359 -3.55 -28.04 -7.87
C SER A 359 -4.74 -27.21 -8.42
N PRO A 360 -5.96 -27.78 -8.44
CA PRO A 360 -7.14 -27.04 -8.91
C PRO A 360 -7.30 -25.71 -8.17
N GLY A 361 -7.41 -24.61 -8.92
CA GLY A 361 -7.54 -23.25 -8.38
C GLY A 361 -6.32 -22.36 -8.60
N TYR A 362 -5.19 -22.92 -9.06
CA TYR A 362 -4.06 -22.10 -9.50
C TYR A 362 -4.40 -21.35 -10.80
N PRO A 363 -3.86 -20.13 -11.01
CA PRO A 363 -4.10 -19.37 -12.24
C PRO A 363 -3.65 -20.13 -13.49
N GLN A 364 -4.32 -19.89 -14.63
CA GLN A 364 -3.99 -20.55 -15.90
C GLN A 364 -2.57 -20.20 -16.39
N PHE A 365 -2.09 -18.98 -16.12
CA PHE A 365 -0.76 -18.53 -16.54
C PHE A 365 0.39 -19.29 -15.86
N SER A 366 0.16 -19.85 -14.66
CA SER A 366 1.20 -20.55 -13.88
C SER A 366 1.26 -22.05 -14.13
N GLN A 367 0.36 -22.60 -14.95
CA GLN A 367 0.19 -24.06 -15.15
C GLN A 367 1.38 -24.75 -15.85
N ASN A 368 2.33 -23.98 -16.36
CA ASN A 368 3.52 -24.50 -17.04
C ASN A 368 4.81 -24.15 -16.28
N TRP A 369 4.72 -23.52 -15.11
CA TRP A 369 5.90 -23.18 -14.32
C TRP A 369 6.39 -24.42 -13.59
N SER A 370 7.69 -24.68 -13.65
CA SER A 370 8.32 -25.79 -12.92
C SER A 370 9.38 -25.30 -11.95
N THR A 371 9.89 -24.09 -12.16
CA THR A 371 11.03 -23.55 -11.43
C THR A 371 10.88 -22.05 -11.19
N ILE A 372 11.71 -21.52 -10.29
CA ILE A 372 11.85 -20.08 -10.07
C ILE A 372 12.20 -19.34 -11.37
N TYR A 373 13.00 -19.94 -12.27
CA TYR A 373 13.33 -19.35 -13.56
C TYR A 373 12.10 -19.12 -14.45
N ASP A 374 11.11 -20.02 -14.43
CA ASP A 374 9.87 -19.82 -15.20
C ASP A 374 9.07 -18.60 -14.71
N VAL A 375 9.14 -18.31 -13.40
CA VAL A 375 8.51 -17.14 -12.80
C VAL A 375 9.27 -15.87 -13.20
N ILE A 376 10.61 -15.89 -13.18
CA ILE A 376 11.46 -14.78 -13.61
C ILE A 376 11.18 -14.46 -15.09
N ASP A 377 11.26 -15.47 -15.97
CA ASP A 377 11.00 -15.33 -17.41
C ASP A 377 9.60 -14.76 -17.66
N TRP A 378 8.59 -15.22 -16.93
CA TRP A 378 7.24 -14.69 -17.04
C TRP A 378 7.16 -13.22 -16.61
N LEU A 379 7.78 -12.84 -15.50
CA LEU A 379 7.81 -11.44 -15.04
C LEU A 379 8.53 -10.54 -16.05
N GLU A 380 9.65 -10.99 -16.62
CA GLU A 380 10.34 -10.27 -17.69
C GLU A 380 9.43 -10.05 -18.91
N VAL A 381 8.69 -11.08 -19.32
CA VAL A 381 7.72 -10.97 -20.43
C VAL A 381 6.65 -9.94 -20.08
N VAL A 382 6.02 -10.01 -18.90
CA VAL A 382 4.93 -9.12 -18.49
C VAL A 382 5.37 -7.67 -18.37
N LEU A 383 6.60 -7.41 -17.91
CA LEU A 383 7.14 -6.05 -17.78
C LEU A 383 7.53 -5.43 -19.13
N ASN A 384 7.76 -6.24 -20.16
CA ASN A 384 8.31 -5.79 -21.44
C ASN A 384 7.36 -5.93 -22.62
N ASN A 385 6.36 -6.81 -22.54
CA ASN A 385 5.53 -7.18 -23.67
C ASN A 385 4.06 -7.33 -23.27
N PRO A 386 3.14 -7.19 -24.24
CA PRO A 386 1.78 -7.65 -24.09
C PRO A 386 1.74 -9.15 -23.74
N TYR A 387 0.88 -9.49 -22.78
CA TYR A 387 0.65 -10.84 -22.29
C TYR A 387 -0.82 -11.22 -22.46
N ASP A 388 -1.09 -12.41 -22.99
CA ASP A 388 -2.43 -12.88 -23.23
C ASP A 388 -2.99 -13.56 -21.97
N ILE A 389 -4.20 -13.17 -21.57
CA ILE A 389 -4.94 -13.73 -20.44
C ILE A 389 -6.29 -14.23 -20.96
N GLU A 390 -6.72 -15.39 -20.48
CA GLU A 390 -8.08 -15.89 -20.69
C GLU A 390 -8.85 -15.79 -19.38
N GLU A 391 -9.93 -15.02 -19.37
CA GLU A 391 -10.77 -14.82 -18.19
C GLU A 391 -12.24 -14.95 -18.58
N GLY A 392 -12.96 -15.90 -17.98
CA GLY A 392 -14.38 -16.13 -18.28
C GLY A 392 -14.67 -16.46 -19.75
N GLY A 393 -13.69 -17.07 -20.45
CA GLY A 393 -13.76 -17.38 -21.88
C GLY A 393 -13.47 -16.20 -22.81
N VAL A 394 -13.03 -15.06 -22.28
CA VAL A 394 -12.53 -13.92 -23.06
C VAL A 394 -11.02 -13.94 -23.09
N PHE A 395 -10.47 -14.01 -24.30
CA PHE A 395 -9.06 -13.74 -24.54
C PHE A 395 -8.85 -12.23 -24.59
N LEU A 396 -8.05 -11.74 -23.65
CA LEU A 396 -7.66 -10.35 -23.54
C LEU A 396 -6.14 -10.25 -23.50
N GLN A 397 -5.61 -9.19 -24.10
CA GLN A 397 -4.19 -8.89 -24.01
C GLN A 397 -4.01 -7.77 -22.98
N VAL A 398 -3.06 -7.95 -22.06
CA VAL A 398 -2.64 -6.93 -21.08
C VAL A 398 -1.19 -6.57 -21.36
N ASP A 399 -0.89 -5.28 -21.51
CA ASP A 399 0.48 -4.79 -21.68
C ASP A 399 0.85 -3.87 -20.51
N ILE A 400 1.29 -4.49 -19.40
CA ILE A 400 1.69 -3.78 -18.18
C ILE A 400 2.87 -2.83 -18.46
N SER A 401 3.70 -3.13 -19.47
CA SER A 401 4.79 -2.24 -19.89
C SER A 401 4.29 -0.83 -20.23
N LYS A 402 3.03 -0.67 -20.65
CA LYS A 402 2.42 0.64 -20.93
C LYS A 402 2.19 1.51 -19.71
N LEU A 403 2.19 0.94 -18.50
CA LEU A 403 2.21 1.74 -17.26
C LEU A 403 3.57 2.43 -17.07
N PHE A 404 4.63 1.89 -17.65
CA PHE A 404 6.00 2.36 -17.45
C PHE A 404 6.62 3.04 -18.67
N ASN A 405 6.22 2.65 -19.87
CA ASN A 405 6.77 3.17 -21.12
C ASN A 405 5.70 3.21 -22.25
N PRO A 406 5.20 4.39 -22.63
CA PRO A 406 5.55 5.73 -22.11
C PRO A 406 4.94 6.03 -20.73
N GLY A 407 4.08 5.15 -20.22
CA GLY A 407 3.26 5.39 -19.03
C GLY A 407 2.01 6.22 -19.33
N ILE A 408 1.10 6.30 -18.36
CA ILE A 408 -0.11 7.13 -18.43
C ILE A 408 0.16 8.42 -17.66
N SER A 409 0.50 9.50 -18.38
CA SER A 409 0.92 10.76 -17.76
C SER A 409 -0.19 11.52 -17.04
N ASP A 410 -1.45 11.26 -17.41
CA ASP A 410 -2.63 11.87 -16.81
C ASP A 410 -3.80 10.88 -16.89
N TRP A 411 -4.32 10.45 -15.73
CA TRP A 411 -5.48 9.56 -15.68
C TRP A 411 -6.81 10.27 -15.95
N LYS A 412 -6.88 11.60 -15.90
CA LYS A 412 -8.12 12.35 -16.23
C LYS A 412 -8.54 12.10 -17.67
N ASP A 413 -7.58 11.94 -18.57
CA ASP A 413 -7.81 11.62 -19.98
C ASP A 413 -8.36 10.20 -20.19
N LYS A 414 -8.42 9.38 -19.13
CA LYS A 414 -8.93 8.01 -19.14
C LYS A 414 -10.25 7.85 -18.38
N LEU A 415 -10.78 8.92 -17.80
CA LEU A 415 -12.09 8.90 -17.15
C LEU A 415 -13.20 8.78 -18.22
N PRO A 416 -14.36 8.19 -17.87
CA PRO A 416 -15.52 8.21 -18.75
C PRO A 416 -15.92 9.64 -19.11
N TYR A 417 -16.54 9.81 -20.27
CA TYR A 417 -17.18 11.08 -20.61
C TYR A 417 -18.29 11.38 -19.59
N HIS A 418 -18.20 12.54 -18.95
CA HIS A 418 -19.15 12.94 -17.92
C HIS A 418 -19.38 14.45 -17.94
N ASN A 419 -20.53 14.86 -17.41
CA ASN A 419 -20.84 16.23 -17.03
C ASN A 419 -21.12 16.29 -15.53
N TRP A 420 -20.63 17.33 -14.88
CA TRP A 420 -21.06 17.66 -13.51
C TRP A 420 -22.43 18.32 -13.56
N ARG A 421 -23.37 17.80 -12.77
CA ARG A 421 -24.65 18.48 -12.53
C ARG A 421 -24.42 19.76 -11.71
N ASN A 422 -25.42 20.63 -11.65
CA ASN A 422 -25.36 21.74 -10.70
C ASN A 422 -25.37 21.18 -9.28
N GLU A 423 -24.56 21.73 -8.38
CA GLU A 423 -24.40 21.19 -7.01
C GLU A 423 -25.71 21.16 -6.21
N ASN A 424 -26.63 22.08 -6.49
CA ASN A 424 -27.98 22.08 -5.90
C ASN A 424 -28.91 20.99 -6.45
N GLU A 425 -28.45 20.19 -7.41
CA GLU A 425 -29.17 19.07 -8.04
C GLU A 425 -28.53 17.71 -7.73
N TRP A 426 -27.43 17.67 -6.96
CA TRP A 426 -26.70 16.44 -6.69
C TRP A 426 -27.47 15.52 -5.75
N ILE A 427 -28.04 16.09 -4.69
CA ILE A 427 -28.85 15.35 -3.73
C ILE A 427 -30.26 15.24 -4.28
N THR A 428 -30.68 14.01 -4.56
CA THR A 428 -32.04 13.68 -4.97
C THR A 428 -32.78 13.03 -3.82
N VAL A 429 -34.11 13.16 -3.82
CA VAL A 429 -34.97 12.58 -2.79
C VAL A 429 -35.95 11.64 -3.45
N ASP A 430 -35.92 10.38 -3.05
CA ASP A 430 -37.02 9.45 -3.27
C ASP A 430 -37.89 9.40 -2.00
N SER A 431 -39.19 9.17 -2.18
CA SER A 431 -40.13 9.10 -1.07
C SER A 431 -40.96 7.83 -1.14
N SER A 432 -40.97 7.07 -0.04
CA SER A 432 -41.84 5.91 0.13
C SER A 432 -42.82 6.12 1.28
N PHE A 433 -44.00 5.50 1.15
CA PHE A 433 -45.13 5.71 2.05
C PHE A 433 -45.63 4.37 2.57
N TYR A 434 -45.65 4.19 3.89
CA TYR A 434 -46.17 2.99 4.54
C TYR A 434 -47.35 3.37 5.43
N THR A 435 -48.52 2.79 5.18
CA THR A 435 -49.72 3.04 5.99
C THR A 435 -50.15 1.77 6.69
N TYR A 436 -50.42 1.87 7.99
CA TYR A 436 -50.93 0.75 8.78
C TYR A 436 -51.90 1.22 9.87
N PRO A 437 -52.90 0.38 10.20
CA PRO A 437 -53.79 0.65 11.33
C PRO A 437 -53.05 0.50 12.66
N ASN A 438 -53.35 1.39 13.61
CA ASN A 438 -52.91 1.25 14.99
C ASN A 438 -54.04 0.62 15.82
N TYR A 439 -53.79 -0.58 16.36
CA TYR A 439 -54.78 -1.29 17.18
C TYR A 439 -54.72 -0.92 18.67
N GLY A 440 -53.76 -0.08 19.07
CA GLY A 440 -53.60 0.43 20.42
C GLY A 440 -54.34 1.75 20.66
N ASN A 441 -54.58 2.10 21.93
CA ASN A 441 -55.16 3.39 22.31
C ASN A 441 -54.16 4.56 22.24
N SER A 442 -52.88 4.29 22.03
CA SER A 442 -51.82 5.29 21.85
C SER A 442 -50.73 4.75 20.93
N TYR A 443 -49.92 5.64 20.37
CA TYR A 443 -48.75 5.32 19.56
C TYR A 443 -47.52 6.00 20.15
N TRP A 444 -46.38 5.32 20.15
CA TRP A 444 -45.14 5.79 20.78
C TRP A 444 -44.11 6.01 19.68
N ILE A 445 -43.55 7.23 19.62
CA ILE A 445 -42.47 7.57 18.69
C ILE A 445 -41.28 8.10 19.47
N TRP A 446 -40.07 7.75 19.03
CA TRP A 446 -38.86 8.39 19.51
C TRP A 446 -38.69 9.72 18.78
N PHE A 447 -38.75 10.86 19.47
CA PHE A 447 -38.65 12.18 18.84
C PHE A 447 -37.93 13.13 19.80
N ASP A 448 -36.94 13.88 19.28
CA ASP A 448 -36.15 14.85 20.05
C ASP A 448 -35.51 14.22 21.31
N ASN A 449 -34.90 13.04 21.14
CA ASN A 449 -34.24 12.25 22.20
C ASN A 449 -35.15 11.81 23.36
N ASP A 450 -36.47 11.74 23.15
CA ASP A 450 -37.43 11.21 24.13
C ASP A 450 -38.55 10.39 23.46
N TRP A 451 -39.23 9.56 24.25
CA TRP A 451 -40.43 8.85 23.81
C TRP A 451 -41.66 9.75 23.94
N VAL A 452 -42.24 10.12 22.80
CA VAL A 452 -43.50 10.85 22.72
C VAL A 452 -44.67 9.88 22.57
N VAL A 453 -45.64 9.99 23.48
CA VAL A 453 -46.88 9.21 23.44
C VAL A 453 -48.00 10.04 22.82
N ILE A 454 -48.63 9.49 21.78
CA ILE A 454 -49.72 10.14 21.05
C ILE A 454 -50.98 9.30 21.22
N ASP A 455 -51.93 9.82 21.99
CA ASP A 455 -53.18 9.11 22.29
C ASP A 455 -54.16 9.10 21.10
N SER A 456 -54.99 8.06 21.08
CA SER A 456 -56.13 7.86 20.18
C SER A 456 -55.76 7.92 18.70
N VAL A 457 -54.59 7.41 18.31
CA VAL A 457 -54.17 7.28 16.91
C VAL A 457 -54.80 6.03 16.31
N ASP A 458 -55.59 6.18 15.25
CA ASP A 458 -56.25 5.08 14.54
C ASP A 458 -55.39 4.54 13.39
N TYR A 459 -54.63 5.41 12.72
CA TYR A 459 -53.75 5.06 11.60
C TYR A 459 -52.41 5.78 11.70
N VAL A 460 -51.36 5.11 11.25
CA VAL A 460 -50.01 5.68 11.11
C VAL A 460 -49.64 5.65 9.63
N MET A 461 -49.08 6.75 9.15
CA MET A 461 -48.44 6.88 7.86
C MET A 461 -46.99 7.29 8.06
N ASP A 462 -46.08 6.37 7.77
CA ASP A 462 -44.64 6.64 7.73
C ASP A 462 -44.29 7.14 6.33
N ILE A 463 -43.63 8.29 6.29
CA ILE A 463 -43.18 8.97 5.08
C ILE A 463 -41.67 8.97 5.14
N ASN A 464 -41.05 8.11 4.34
CA ASN A 464 -39.62 7.89 4.34
C ASN A 464 -39.03 8.62 3.14
N TYR A 465 -38.14 9.57 3.40
CA TYR A 465 -37.33 10.23 2.39
C TYR A 465 -35.96 9.56 2.37
N ASP A 466 -35.60 8.99 1.23
CA ASP A 466 -34.28 8.44 0.97
C ASP A 466 -33.49 9.43 0.11
N TYR A 467 -32.25 9.68 0.48
CA TYR A 467 -31.42 10.72 -0.12
C TYR A 467 -30.22 10.09 -0.81
N ASP A 468 -30.15 10.25 -2.13
CA ASP A 468 -29.06 9.75 -2.96
C ASP A 468 -28.27 10.89 -3.59
N VAL A 469 -26.97 10.67 -3.83
CA VAL A 469 -26.08 11.65 -4.48
C VAL A 469 -25.74 11.22 -5.90
N PHE A 470 -26.15 12.03 -6.87
CA PHE A 470 -25.86 11.85 -8.29
C PHE A 470 -25.17 13.09 -8.85
N PRO A 471 -23.85 13.26 -8.62
CA PRO A 471 -23.14 14.49 -8.94
C PRO A 471 -22.77 14.62 -10.42
N ILE A 472 -22.74 13.49 -11.13
CA ILE A 472 -22.31 13.37 -12.51
C ILE A 472 -23.36 12.68 -13.37
N GLU A 473 -23.36 13.03 -14.64
CA GLU A 473 -24.06 12.34 -15.72
C GLU A 473 -23.03 11.81 -16.70
N PHE A 474 -23.04 10.51 -16.97
CA PHE A 474 -22.19 9.94 -18.01
C PHE A 474 -22.76 10.24 -19.39
N LEU A 475 -21.87 10.43 -20.37
CA LEU A 475 -22.23 10.81 -21.73
C LEU A 475 -21.85 9.72 -22.73
N ASP A 476 -22.57 9.66 -23.84
CA ASP A 476 -22.29 8.77 -24.99
C ASP A 476 -21.11 9.25 -25.87
N GLY A 477 -20.33 10.21 -25.38
CA GLY A 477 -19.23 10.84 -26.07
C GLY A 477 -18.93 12.24 -25.52
N LEU A 478 -17.90 12.89 -26.07
CA LEU A 478 -17.58 14.27 -25.70
C LEU A 478 -18.70 15.22 -26.11
N GLY A 479 -19.42 15.79 -25.12
CA GLY A 479 -20.59 16.63 -25.36
C GLY A 479 -21.81 15.86 -25.88
N GLY A 480 -21.82 14.54 -25.67
CA GLY A 480 -22.88 13.63 -26.08
C GLY A 480 -24.15 13.71 -25.23
N ASN A 481 -25.08 12.78 -25.47
CA ASN A 481 -26.30 12.64 -24.66
C ASN A 481 -25.99 11.90 -23.35
N VAL A 482 -26.82 12.14 -22.33
CA VAL A 482 -26.77 11.40 -21.07
C VAL A 482 -27.08 9.92 -21.30
N VAL A 483 -26.23 9.06 -20.76
CA VAL A 483 -26.34 7.60 -20.81
C VAL A 483 -27.27 7.12 -19.70
N ASN A 484 -28.20 6.23 -20.02
CA ASN A 484 -28.98 5.54 -19.00
C ASN A 484 -28.19 4.34 -18.46
N LEU A 485 -27.64 4.47 -17.26
CA LEU A 485 -26.85 3.43 -16.60
C LEU A 485 -27.63 2.15 -16.24
N GLU A 486 -28.97 2.19 -16.25
CA GLU A 486 -29.79 0.98 -16.02
C GLU A 486 -29.69 -0.01 -17.19
N VAL A 487 -29.37 0.48 -18.39
CA VAL A 487 -29.40 -0.32 -19.62
C VAL A 487 -28.12 -0.20 -20.43
N ASP A 488 -27.19 0.68 -20.05
CA ASP A 488 -26.01 0.96 -20.84
C ASP A 488 -24.77 1.30 -19.99
N PHE A 489 -23.58 1.07 -20.54
CA PHE A 489 -22.31 1.22 -19.84
C PHE A 489 -21.65 2.58 -20.14
N PRO A 490 -20.87 3.18 -19.22
CA PRO A 490 -20.18 4.43 -19.48
C PRO A 490 -19.27 4.39 -20.72
N TYR A 491 -19.19 5.51 -21.44
CA TYR A 491 -18.33 5.65 -22.61
C TYR A 491 -16.99 6.25 -22.22
N PHE A 492 -15.91 5.58 -22.63
CA PHE A 492 -14.54 6.01 -22.38
C PHE A 492 -13.94 6.63 -23.65
N PRO A 493 -13.04 7.62 -23.52
CA PRO A 493 -12.30 8.14 -24.66
C PRO A 493 -11.35 7.12 -25.30
N ASP A 494 -10.93 6.13 -24.51
CA ASP A 494 -9.98 5.10 -24.93
C ASP A 494 -10.15 3.85 -24.07
N TYR A 495 -10.81 2.82 -24.61
CA TYR A 495 -10.99 1.52 -23.94
C TYR A 495 -9.72 0.70 -23.80
N THR A 496 -8.63 1.08 -24.50
CA THR A 496 -7.33 0.41 -24.36
C THR A 496 -6.51 0.98 -23.21
N PHE A 497 -6.92 2.11 -22.62
CA PHE A 497 -6.19 2.80 -21.56
C PHE A 497 -4.70 3.04 -21.92
N SER A 498 -4.46 3.74 -23.02
CA SER A 498 -3.12 3.97 -23.60
C SER A 498 -2.39 2.67 -23.98
N GLY A 499 -3.14 1.65 -24.40
CA GLY A 499 -2.59 0.36 -24.78
C GLY A 499 -2.32 -0.59 -23.61
N LEU A 500 -2.71 -0.27 -22.37
CA LEU A 500 -2.70 -1.22 -21.26
C LEU A 500 -3.53 -2.48 -21.57
N PHE A 501 -4.61 -2.31 -22.33
CA PHE A 501 -5.42 -3.39 -22.88
C PHE A 501 -5.46 -3.29 -24.41
N PRO A 502 -4.41 -3.76 -25.13
CA PRO A 502 -4.34 -3.65 -26.58
C PRO A 502 -5.58 -4.25 -27.27
N GLY A 503 -6.19 -3.45 -28.15
CA GLY A 503 -7.35 -3.90 -28.93
C GLY A 503 -8.65 -4.03 -28.14
N MET A 504 -8.68 -3.68 -26.84
CA MET A 504 -9.88 -3.71 -26.02
C MET A 504 -10.98 -2.82 -26.61
N THR A 505 -12.15 -3.42 -26.81
CA THR A 505 -13.37 -2.76 -27.28
C THR A 505 -14.33 -2.52 -26.13
N ARG A 506 -15.33 -1.66 -26.35
CA ARG A 506 -16.42 -1.44 -25.40
C ARG A 506 -17.18 -2.72 -25.11
N GLU A 507 -17.50 -3.50 -26.14
CA GLU A 507 -18.25 -4.74 -26.02
C GLU A 507 -17.51 -5.77 -25.17
N GLN A 508 -16.19 -5.89 -25.33
CA GLN A 508 -15.35 -6.76 -24.49
C GLN A 508 -15.32 -6.29 -23.04
N MET A 509 -15.15 -4.98 -22.81
CA MET A 509 -15.18 -4.41 -21.46
C MET A 509 -16.52 -4.68 -20.75
N ILE A 510 -17.65 -4.44 -21.44
CA ILE A 510 -18.99 -4.72 -20.92
C ILE A 510 -19.13 -6.20 -20.59
N TYR A 511 -18.69 -7.08 -21.49
CA TYR A 511 -18.76 -8.53 -21.26
C TYR A 511 -18.02 -8.92 -19.98
N LEU A 512 -16.81 -8.38 -19.77
CA LEU A 512 -15.96 -8.68 -18.61
C LEU A 512 -16.55 -8.17 -17.28
N ILE A 513 -17.25 -7.04 -17.30
CA ILE A 513 -17.82 -6.44 -16.08
C ILE A 513 -19.19 -7.04 -15.71
N VAL A 514 -20.02 -7.35 -16.71
CA VAL A 514 -21.41 -7.80 -16.48
C VAL A 514 -21.54 -9.31 -16.30
N ASN A 515 -20.63 -10.12 -16.88
CA ASN A 515 -20.71 -11.59 -16.81
C ASN A 515 -19.76 -12.23 -15.77
N LYS A 516 -19.11 -11.41 -14.93
CA LYS A 516 -18.46 -11.87 -13.69
C LYS A 516 -19.46 -11.79 -12.55
#